data_AF-A0A916DJP3-F1
#
_entry.id   AF-A0A916DJP3-F1
#
_cell.length_a   1.000
_cell.length_b   1.000
_cell.length_c   1.000
_cell.angle_alpha   90.00
_cell.angle_beta   90.00
_cell.angle_gamma   90.00
#
_symmetry.space_group_name_H-M   'P 1'
#
loop_
_entity.id
_entity.type
_entity.pdbx_description
1 polymer ?
#
loop_
_entity_poly.entity_id
_entity_poly.type
_entity_poly.pdbx_seq_one_letter_code
_entity_poly.pdbx_strand_id
1 'polypeptide(L)'
;MNLSLTTLLPFLKWMPLRGDALKADFIAGLTVALVLVPQSMAYAQLAGLPAYYGLYAAFLPVMVAAMWGSSNQLGTGPVAVASLLTASALTPLAAPGSEQFVVLAVMLALLVGVVQLALGIFKLGVIVNFLSHPVIVGFTNAAAMIIGLSQVNKLIGVPMGRSEHFIQDIWGVAKQVGDTHL
;
A
#
# COMPACT_ATOMS: atom_id res chain seq x y z
N MET A 1 8.69 25.37 -24.44
CA MET A 1 9.10 24.29 -23.52
C MET A 1 9.21 23.02 -24.36
N ASN A 2 10.42 22.64 -24.77
CA ASN A 2 10.58 21.46 -25.63
C ASN A 2 10.30 20.20 -24.80
N LEU A 3 9.08 19.68 -24.85
CA LEU A 3 8.77 18.36 -24.31
C LEU A 3 9.51 17.33 -25.15
N SER A 4 10.70 16.94 -24.70
CA SER A 4 11.37 15.77 -25.26
C SER A 4 10.54 14.53 -24.93
N LEU A 5 10.43 13.59 -25.87
CA LEU A 5 9.74 12.30 -25.68
C LEU A 5 10.22 11.56 -24.42
N THR A 6 11.48 11.74 -24.03
CA THR A 6 12.07 11.13 -22.83
C THR A 6 11.67 11.81 -21.51
N THR A 7 11.03 12.98 -21.57
CA THR A 7 10.42 13.64 -20.41
C THR A 7 8.99 13.13 -20.18
N LEU A 8 8.26 12.81 -21.25
CA LEU A 8 6.91 12.24 -21.18
C LEU A 8 6.94 10.73 -20.90
N LEU A 9 7.86 10.01 -21.53
CA LEU A 9 8.03 8.55 -21.44
C LEU A 9 9.43 8.24 -20.90
N PRO A 10 9.67 8.33 -19.58
CA PRO A 10 11.00 8.23 -19.00
C PRO A 10 11.63 6.83 -19.19
N PHE A 11 10.82 5.77 -19.27
CA PHE A 11 11.29 4.40 -19.51
C PHE A 11 12.07 4.23 -20.84
N LEU A 12 11.89 5.14 -21.81
CA LEU A 12 12.67 5.10 -23.05
C LEU A 12 14.18 5.32 -22.83
N LYS A 13 14.57 5.93 -21.70
CA LYS A 13 15.97 6.14 -21.33
C LYS A 13 16.70 4.86 -20.93
N TRP A 14 15.98 3.76 -20.71
CA TRP A 14 16.58 2.51 -20.23
C TRP A 14 17.25 1.68 -21.33
N MET A 15 17.04 2.02 -22.59
CA MET A 15 17.62 1.33 -23.73
C MET A 15 19.00 1.91 -24.11
N PRO A 16 20.01 1.09 -24.48
CA PRO A 16 19.99 -0.37 -24.59
C PRO A 16 20.25 -1.10 -23.26
N LEU A 17 19.46 -2.14 -23.02
CA LEU A 17 19.59 -3.02 -21.86
C LEU A 17 20.84 -3.90 -22.00
N ARG A 18 21.70 -3.95 -20.97
CA ARG A 18 22.89 -4.82 -20.94
C ARG A 18 22.51 -6.24 -20.54
N GLY A 19 23.08 -7.25 -21.19
CA GLY A 19 22.74 -8.67 -20.95
C GLY A 19 22.93 -9.14 -19.50
N ASP A 20 24.01 -8.69 -18.83
CA ASP A 20 24.26 -9.03 -17.42
C ASP A 20 23.26 -8.34 -16.48
N ALA A 21 22.89 -7.10 -16.80
CA ALA A 21 21.86 -6.36 -16.05
C ALA A 21 20.50 -7.03 -16.19
N LEU A 22 20.14 -7.54 -17.37
CA LEU A 22 18.88 -8.25 -17.58
C LEU A 22 18.75 -9.51 -16.72
N LYS A 23 19.83 -10.29 -16.59
CA LYS A 23 19.82 -11.48 -15.71
C LYS A 23 19.66 -11.07 -14.25
N ALA A 24 20.39 -10.05 -13.80
CA ALA A 24 20.30 -9.55 -12.43
C ALA A 24 18.90 -8.98 -12.13
N ASP A 25 18.35 -8.16 -13.02
CA ASP A 25 17.03 -7.55 -12.88
C ASP A 25 15.92 -8.60 -12.91
N PHE A 26 16.06 -9.66 -13.71
CA PHE A 26 15.10 -10.77 -13.73
C PHE A 26 15.06 -11.52 -12.39
N ILE A 27 16.23 -11.86 -11.83
CA ILE A 27 16.32 -12.54 -10.53
C ILE A 27 15.77 -11.63 -9.42
N ALA A 28 16.14 -10.35 -9.45
CA ALA A 28 15.63 -9.36 -8.50
C ALA A 28 14.10 -9.21 -8.60
N GLY A 29 13.56 -9.06 -9.81
CA GLY A 29 12.12 -8.97 -10.07
C GLY A 29 11.35 -10.20 -9.61
N LEU A 30 11.88 -11.41 -9.86
CA LEU A 30 11.29 -12.65 -9.38
C LEU A 30 11.26 -12.70 -7.84
N THR A 31 12.36 -12.29 -7.21
CA THR A 31 12.48 -12.26 -5.74
C THR A 31 11.48 -11.28 -5.13
N VAL A 32 11.37 -10.08 -5.71
CA VAL A 32 10.39 -9.06 -5.29
C VAL A 32 8.97 -9.57 -5.50
N ALA A 33 8.67 -10.20 -6.64
CA ALA A 33 7.33 -10.73 -6.93
C ALA A 33 6.91 -11.80 -5.92
N LEU A 34 7.82 -12.72 -5.56
CA LEU A 34 7.55 -13.78 -4.56
C LEU A 34 7.19 -13.21 -3.18
N VAL A 35 7.81 -12.10 -2.78
CA VAL A 35 7.48 -11.40 -1.52
C VAL A 35 6.20 -10.57 -1.66
N LEU A 36 6.03 -9.91 -2.82
CA LEU A 36 4.93 -8.99 -3.07
C LEU A 36 3.56 -9.67 -3.10
N VAL A 37 3.47 -10.91 -3.60
CA VAL A 37 2.21 -11.67 -3.70
C VAL A 37 1.53 -11.86 -2.33
N PRO A 38 2.14 -12.55 -1.34
CA PRO A 38 1.53 -12.73 -0.03
C PRO A 38 1.38 -11.40 0.72
N GLN A 39 2.33 -10.48 0.57
CA GLN A 39 2.27 -9.16 1.19
C GLN A 39 1.03 -8.37 0.73
N SER A 40 0.77 -8.34 -0.58
CA SER A 40 -0.35 -7.59 -1.14
C SER A 40 -1.70 -8.18 -0.77
N MET A 41 -1.79 -9.51 -0.67
CA MET A 41 -2.97 -10.20 -0.18
C MET A 41 -3.28 -9.84 1.28
N ALA A 42 -2.25 -9.81 2.14
CA ALA A 42 -2.40 -9.37 3.53
C ALA A 42 -2.85 -7.91 3.61
N TYR A 43 -2.30 -7.03 2.77
CA TYR A 43 -2.67 -5.62 2.74
C TYR A 43 -4.10 -5.38 2.26
N ALA A 44 -4.59 -6.14 1.27
CA ALA A 44 -6.00 -6.09 0.88
C ALA A 44 -6.93 -6.44 2.06
N GLN A 45 -6.58 -7.45 2.86
CA GLN A 45 -7.33 -7.78 4.08
C GLN A 45 -7.25 -6.66 5.12
N LEU A 46 -6.11 -5.98 5.27
CA LEU A 46 -6.00 -4.81 6.15
C LEU A 46 -6.90 -3.66 5.67
N ALA A 47 -7.14 -3.55 4.37
CA ALA A 47 -8.04 -2.58 3.76
C ALA A 47 -9.53 -2.96 3.85
N GLY A 48 -9.87 -4.13 4.42
CA GLY A 48 -11.25 -4.62 4.47
C GLY A 48 -11.75 -5.22 3.16
N LEU A 49 -10.84 -5.58 2.24
CA LEU A 49 -11.16 -6.20 0.96
C LEU A 49 -10.82 -7.70 0.95
N PRO A 50 -11.47 -8.50 0.08
CA PRO A 50 -11.03 -9.87 -0.18
C PRO A 50 -9.56 -9.92 -0.63
N ALA A 51 -8.82 -10.93 -0.18
CA ALA A 51 -7.37 -11.03 -0.36
C ALA A 51 -6.92 -10.94 -1.84
N TYR A 52 -7.71 -11.48 -2.77
CA TYR A 52 -7.39 -11.48 -4.19
C TYR A 52 -7.36 -10.06 -4.81
N TYR A 53 -8.01 -9.05 -4.20
CA TYR A 53 -7.86 -7.65 -4.62
C TYR A 53 -6.42 -7.13 -4.45
N GLY A 54 -5.66 -7.72 -3.54
CA GLY A 54 -4.23 -7.44 -3.38
C GLY A 54 -3.44 -7.79 -4.63
N LEU A 55 -3.82 -8.87 -5.33
CA LEU A 55 -3.18 -9.29 -6.57
C LEU A 55 -3.46 -8.29 -7.70
N TYR A 56 -4.69 -7.76 -7.77
CA TYR A 56 -5.04 -6.72 -8.73
C TYR A 56 -4.23 -5.44 -8.49
N ALA A 57 -4.10 -5.04 -7.21
CA ALA A 57 -3.36 -3.85 -6.82
C ALA A 57 -1.83 -4.00 -7.00
N ALA A 58 -1.30 -5.22 -6.92
CA ALA A 58 0.12 -5.52 -7.09
C ALA A 58 0.56 -5.72 -8.55
N PHE A 59 -0.39 -5.88 -9.48
CA PHE A 59 -0.09 -6.20 -10.87
C PHE A 59 -0.11 -4.96 -11.78
N LEU A 60 -1.30 -4.53 -12.23
CA LEU A 60 -1.43 -3.46 -13.21
C LEU A 60 -0.88 -2.11 -12.73
N PRO A 61 -1.22 -1.62 -11.51
CA PRO A 61 -0.72 -0.33 -11.05
C PRO A 61 0.81 -0.29 -10.92
N VAL A 62 1.42 -1.38 -10.46
CA VAL A 62 2.88 -1.50 -10.30
C VAL A 62 3.58 -1.50 -11.65
N MET A 63 3.03 -2.24 -12.62
CA MET A 63 3.57 -2.25 -13.98
C MET A 63 3.54 -0.85 -14.62
N VAL A 64 2.43 -0.12 -14.46
CA VAL A 64 2.30 1.26 -14.98
C VAL A 64 3.23 2.21 -14.23
N ALA A 65 3.31 2.11 -12.90
CA ALA A 65 4.14 2.96 -12.07
C ALA A 65 5.64 2.77 -12.36
N ALA A 66 6.08 1.53 -12.61
CA ALA A 66 7.46 1.24 -12.97
C ALA A 66 7.89 2.04 -14.22
N MET A 67 7.02 2.14 -15.24
CA MET A 67 7.31 2.88 -16.48
C MET A 67 7.54 4.39 -16.28
N TRP A 68 6.95 5.00 -15.24
CA TRP A 68 7.08 6.42 -14.91
C TRP A 68 7.99 6.70 -13.70
N GLY A 69 8.62 5.67 -13.13
CA GLY A 69 9.52 5.79 -12.01
C GLY A 69 10.71 6.69 -12.32
N SER A 70 11.06 7.57 -11.38
CA SER A 70 12.27 8.40 -11.46
C SER A 70 13.56 7.61 -11.16
N SER A 71 13.44 6.41 -10.59
CA SER A 71 14.54 5.50 -10.25
C SER A 71 14.24 4.09 -10.72
N ASN A 72 15.24 3.45 -11.33
CA ASN A 72 15.15 2.07 -11.85
C ASN A 72 15.08 1.02 -10.74
N GLN A 73 15.33 1.41 -9.48
CA GLN A 73 15.29 0.53 -8.30
C GLN A 73 14.04 0.75 -7.44
N LEU A 74 13.19 1.71 -7.81
CA LEU A 74 12.00 2.03 -7.03
C LEU A 74 10.93 0.96 -7.23
N GLY A 75 10.70 0.15 -6.21
CA GLY A 75 9.53 -0.73 -6.13
C GLY A 75 8.31 0.02 -5.64
N THR A 76 7.24 0.04 -6.43
CA THR A 76 5.92 0.53 -6.03
C THR A 76 4.98 -0.63 -5.77
N GLY A 77 3.99 -0.45 -4.90
CA GLY A 77 2.98 -1.47 -4.65
C GLY A 77 2.02 -1.07 -3.54
N PRO A 78 1.09 -1.96 -3.19
CA PRO A 78 0.23 -1.78 -2.02
C PRO A 78 1.10 -1.60 -0.76
N VAL A 79 0.69 -0.67 0.09
CA VAL A 79 1.36 -0.41 1.37
C VAL A 79 0.39 -0.55 2.53
N ALA A 80 0.89 -1.04 3.66
CA ALA A 80 0.08 -1.32 4.84
C ALA A 80 -0.69 -0.07 5.33
N VAL A 81 -0.02 1.08 5.36
CA VAL A 81 -0.61 2.34 5.86
C VAL A 81 -1.76 2.81 4.98
N ALA A 82 -1.59 2.82 3.66
CA ALA A 82 -2.67 3.18 2.74
C ALA A 82 -3.86 2.22 2.85
N SER A 83 -3.57 0.93 3.11
CA SER A 83 -4.61 -0.08 3.34
C SER A 83 -5.41 0.22 4.60
N LEU A 84 -4.74 0.53 5.71
CA LEU A 84 -5.39 0.92 6.96
C LEU A 84 -6.23 2.19 6.81
N LEU A 85 -5.71 3.21 6.11
CA LEU A 85 -6.42 4.46 5.86
C LEU A 85 -7.64 4.26 4.95
N THR A 86 -7.53 3.37 3.97
CA THR A 86 -8.67 2.97 3.13
C THR A 86 -9.76 2.33 3.97
N ALA A 87 -9.41 1.39 4.85
CA ALA A 87 -10.38 0.76 5.75
C ALA A 87 -11.06 1.79 6.66
N SER A 88 -10.30 2.67 7.30
CA SER A 88 -10.86 3.69 8.20
C SER A 88 -11.75 4.69 7.48
N ALA A 89 -11.42 5.06 6.23
CA ALA A 89 -12.21 6.01 5.45
C ALA A 89 -13.55 5.42 4.98
N LEU A 90 -13.59 4.10 4.73
CA LEU A 90 -14.75 3.45 4.10
C LEU A 90 -15.66 2.72 5.09
N THR A 91 -15.14 2.28 6.23
CA THR A 91 -15.92 1.54 7.25
C THR A 91 -17.16 2.30 7.73
N PRO A 92 -17.14 3.64 7.91
CA PRO A 92 -18.35 4.39 8.26
C PRO A 92 -19.42 4.43 7.16
N LEU A 93 -19.06 4.12 5.91
CA LEU A 93 -19.93 4.24 4.73
C LEU A 93 -20.48 2.90 4.26
N ALA A 94 -19.74 1.81 4.47
CA ALA A 94 -20.15 0.47 4.09
C ALA A 94 -19.49 -0.58 4.99
N ALA A 95 -20.15 -1.74 5.15
CA ALA A 95 -19.56 -2.86 5.87
C ALA A 95 -18.37 -3.45 5.10
N PRO A 96 -17.20 -3.65 5.73
CA PRO A 96 -16.04 -4.31 5.10
C PRO A 96 -16.41 -5.64 4.42
N GLY A 97 -15.84 -5.90 3.25
CA GLY A 97 -16.13 -7.10 2.46
C GLY A 97 -17.46 -7.11 1.70
N SER A 98 -18.36 -6.15 1.93
CA SER A 98 -19.59 -6.01 1.14
C SER A 98 -19.29 -5.54 -0.30
N GLU A 99 -20.18 -5.84 -1.24
CA GLU A 99 -20.05 -5.37 -2.63
C GLU A 99 -19.96 -3.84 -2.69
N GLN A 100 -20.77 -3.14 -1.89
CA GLN A 100 -20.75 -1.68 -1.79
C GLN A 100 -19.39 -1.15 -1.32
N PHE A 101 -18.76 -1.82 -0.34
CA PHE A 101 -17.44 -1.43 0.16
C PHE A 101 -16.37 -1.56 -0.92
N VAL A 102 -16.41 -2.63 -1.71
CA VAL A 102 -15.50 -2.83 -2.84
C VAL A 102 -15.67 -1.70 -3.87
N VAL A 103 -16.91 -1.36 -4.23
CA VAL A 103 -17.19 -0.25 -5.16
C VAL A 103 -16.64 1.06 -4.65
N LEU A 104 -16.84 1.37 -3.36
CA LEU A 104 -16.30 2.58 -2.74
C LEU A 104 -14.76 2.58 -2.70
N ALA A 105 -14.12 1.43 -2.49
CA ALA A 105 -12.66 1.31 -2.51
C ALA A 105 -12.07 1.56 -3.90
N VAL A 106 -12.71 1.05 -4.95
CA VAL A 106 -12.33 1.33 -6.35
C VAL A 106 -12.52 2.81 -6.67
N MET A 107 -13.63 3.40 -6.25
CA MET A 107 -13.90 4.83 -6.45
C MET A 107 -12.88 5.71 -5.70
N LEU A 108 -12.54 5.37 -4.46
CA LEU A 108 -11.53 6.06 -3.67
C LEU A 108 -10.17 5.98 -4.35
N ALA A 109 -9.77 4.80 -4.84
CA ALA A 109 -8.51 4.62 -5.56
C ALA A 109 -8.44 5.50 -6.82
N LEU A 110 -9.54 5.58 -7.58
CA LEU A 110 -9.64 6.47 -8.74
C LEU A 110 -9.53 7.95 -8.36
N LEU A 111 -10.24 8.38 -7.32
CA LEU A 111 -10.21 9.76 -6.83
C LEU A 111 -8.80 10.15 -6.37
N VAL A 112 -8.16 9.30 -5.58
CA VAL A 112 -6.78 9.49 -5.13
C VAL A 112 -5.83 9.58 -6.33
N GLY A 113 -6.00 8.72 -7.33
CA GLY A 113 -5.22 8.76 -8.57
C GLY A 113 -5.38 10.08 -9.33
N VAL A 114 -6.61 10.58 -9.48
CA VAL A 114 -6.88 11.89 -10.10
C VAL A 114 -6.23 13.03 -9.32
N VAL A 115 -6.34 13.02 -7.99
CA VAL A 115 -5.68 14.01 -7.13
C VAL A 115 -4.17 13.93 -7.29
N GLN A 116 -3.56 12.75 -7.26
CA GLN A 116 -2.12 12.58 -7.45
C GLN A 116 -1.64 13.07 -8.82
N LEU A 117 -2.40 12.80 -9.89
CA LEU A 117 -2.11 13.32 -11.23
C LEU A 117 -2.20 14.85 -11.26
N ALA A 118 -3.22 15.45 -10.65
CA ALA A 118 -3.34 16.90 -10.55
C ALA A 118 -2.14 17.51 -9.79
N LEU A 119 -1.78 16.95 -8.63
CA LEU A 119 -0.61 17.38 -7.85
C LEU A 119 0.69 17.26 -8.68
N GLY A 120 0.82 16.20 -9.47
CA GLY A 120 1.94 16.00 -10.40
C GLY A 120 2.01 17.06 -11.50
N ILE A 121 0.87 17.38 -12.13
CA ILE A 121 0.77 18.43 -13.16
C ILE A 121 1.18 19.80 -12.60
N PHE A 122 0.72 20.12 -11.39
CA PHE A 122 1.08 21.37 -10.70
C PHE A 122 2.46 21.32 -10.03
N LYS A 123 3.21 20.23 -10.16
CA LYS A 123 4.54 20.02 -9.55
C LYS A 123 4.55 20.25 -8.04
N LEU A 124 3.44 19.92 -7.37
CA LEU A 124 3.26 20.14 -5.93
C LEU A 124 4.01 19.12 -5.06
N GLY A 125 4.83 18.24 -5.65
CA GLY A 125 5.75 17.38 -4.93
C GLY A 125 6.75 18.16 -4.06
N VAL A 126 7.02 19.44 -4.37
CA VAL A 126 7.85 20.33 -3.53
C VAL A 126 7.26 20.50 -2.12
N ILE A 127 5.93 20.37 -1.96
CA ILE A 127 5.28 20.47 -0.65
C ILE A 127 5.80 19.38 0.30
N VAL A 128 6.13 18.20 -0.22
CA VAL A 128 6.65 17.08 0.58
C VAL A 128 7.99 17.43 1.25
N ASN A 129 8.79 18.33 0.65
CA ASN A 129 10.06 18.78 1.23
C ASN A 129 9.90 19.66 2.47
N PHE A 130 8.69 20.17 2.74
CA PHE A 130 8.39 20.95 3.95
C PHE A 130 7.95 20.09 5.13
N LEU A 131 7.79 18.77 4.94
CA LEU A 131 7.50 17.85 6.04
C LEU A 131 8.75 17.72 6.92
N SER A 132 8.62 18.11 8.19
CA SER A 132 9.74 18.05 9.13
C SER A 132 10.10 16.59 9.44
N HIS A 133 11.39 16.35 9.69
CA HIS A 133 11.86 15.02 10.07
C HIS A 133 11.11 14.43 11.29
N PRO A 134 10.82 15.19 12.36
CA PRO A 134 10.03 14.68 13.49
C PRO A 134 8.61 14.21 13.11
N VAL A 135 7.94 14.87 12.16
CA VAL A 135 6.61 14.46 11.69
C VAL A 135 6.68 13.11 10.97
N ILE A 136 7.67 12.92 10.11
CA ILE A 136 7.86 11.67 9.37
C ILE A 136 8.16 10.53 10.35
N VAL A 137 9.05 10.76 11.32
CA VAL A 137 9.40 9.77 12.35
C VAL A 137 8.18 9.41 13.22
N GLY A 138 7.43 10.41 13.69
CA GLY A 138 6.23 10.20 14.49
C GLY A 138 5.16 9.40 13.75
N PHE A 139 4.89 9.76 12.49
CA PHE A 139 3.94 9.04 11.64
C PHE A 139 4.36 7.59 11.39
N THR A 140 5.64 7.37 11.08
CA THR A 140 6.17 6.03 10.80
C THR A 140 6.13 5.13 12.04
N ASN A 141 6.47 5.67 13.22
CA ASN A 141 6.38 4.94 14.48
C ASN A 141 4.93 4.58 14.84
N ALA A 142 4.00 5.52 14.65
CA ALA A 142 2.57 5.25 14.86
C ALA A 142 2.06 4.17 13.90
N ALA A 143 2.40 4.25 12.62
CA ALA A 143 2.07 3.23 11.63
C ALA A 143 2.62 1.86 12.02
N ALA A 144 3.89 1.77 12.44
CA ALA A 144 4.51 0.53 12.87
C ALA A 144 3.78 -0.09 14.08
N MET A 145 3.42 0.71 15.08
CA MET A 145 2.62 0.26 16.22
C MET A 145 1.25 -0.25 15.79
N ILE A 146 0.53 0.50 14.93
CA ILE A 146 -0.79 0.11 14.43
C ILE A 146 -0.72 -1.20 13.66
N ILE A 147 0.26 -1.35 12.76
CA ILE A 147 0.44 -2.56 11.97
C ILE A 147 0.74 -3.75 12.89
N GLY A 148 1.74 -3.62 13.78
CA GLY A 148 2.16 -4.70 14.67
C GLY A 148 1.04 -5.18 15.58
N LEU A 149 0.37 -4.26 16.26
CA LEU A 149 -0.74 -4.58 17.17
C LEU A 149 -1.95 -5.15 16.42
N SER A 150 -2.17 -4.75 15.16
CA SER A 150 -3.24 -5.32 14.35
C SER A 150 -2.99 -6.76 13.87
N GLN A 151 -1.80 -7.31 14.09
CA GLN A 151 -1.52 -8.74 13.86
C GLN A 151 -1.63 -9.58 15.14
N VAL A 152 -1.75 -8.96 16.32
CA VAL A 152 -1.71 -9.67 17.61
C VAL A 152 -2.89 -10.64 17.75
N ASN A 153 -4.11 -10.24 17.39
CA ASN A 153 -5.27 -11.13 17.40
C ASN A 153 -5.10 -12.35 16.49
N LYS A 154 -4.49 -12.18 15.31
CA LYS A 154 -4.20 -13.27 14.38
C LYS A 154 -3.12 -14.22 14.91
N LEU A 155 -2.09 -13.69 15.57
CA LEU A 155 -1.01 -14.49 16.18
C LEU A 155 -1.51 -15.31 17.38
N ILE A 156 -2.41 -14.73 18.17
CA ILE A 156 -3.01 -15.35 19.37
C ILE A 156 -4.20 -16.24 18.99
N GLY A 157 -4.68 -16.19 17.74
CA GLY A 157 -5.77 -17.05 17.26
C GLY A 157 -7.15 -16.70 17.80
N VAL A 158 -7.37 -15.42 18.13
CA VAL A 158 -8.62 -14.96 18.75
C VAL A 158 -9.43 -14.12 17.75
N PRO A 159 -10.73 -14.42 17.54
CA PRO A 159 -11.59 -13.68 16.63
C PRO A 159 -11.99 -12.33 17.24
N MET A 160 -11.15 -11.31 17.04
CA MET A 160 -11.41 -9.95 17.51
C MET A 160 -11.62 -9.02 16.30
N GLY A 161 -12.80 -8.40 16.20
CA GLY A 161 -13.13 -7.39 15.20
C GLY A 161 -12.38 -6.08 15.44
N ARG A 162 -12.10 -5.31 14.38
CA ARG A 162 -11.49 -3.98 14.53
C ARG A 162 -12.54 -2.93 14.89
N SER A 163 -12.24 -2.09 15.87
CA SER A 163 -13.04 -0.89 16.19
C SER A 163 -12.28 0.40 15.83
N GLU A 164 -12.94 1.56 15.96
CA GLU A 164 -12.29 2.87 15.82
C GLU A 164 -11.34 3.19 17.00
N HIS A 165 -11.40 2.40 18.08
CA HIS A 165 -10.65 2.62 19.30
C HIS A 165 -9.54 1.59 19.46
N PHE A 166 -8.40 1.88 18.82
CA PHE A 166 -7.23 1.01 18.82
C PHE A 166 -6.74 0.53 20.21
N ILE A 167 -6.82 1.37 21.24
CA ILE A 167 -6.47 0.97 22.63
C ILE A 167 -7.48 -0.03 23.18
N GLN A 168 -8.76 0.13 22.86
CA GLN A 168 -9.81 -0.81 23.29
C GLN A 168 -9.63 -2.16 22.62
N ASP A 169 -9.21 -2.19 21.35
CA ASP A 169 -8.94 -3.43 20.63
C ASP A 169 -7.82 -4.24 21.31
N ILE A 170 -6.72 -3.57 21.70
CA ILE A 170 -5.60 -4.22 22.41
C ILE A 170 -6.06 -4.77 23.76
N TRP A 171 -6.83 -3.98 24.51
CA TRP A 171 -7.37 -4.41 25.80
C TRP A 171 -8.35 -5.59 25.66
N GLY A 172 -9.15 -5.60 24.58
CA GLY A 172 -10.03 -6.72 24.23
C GLY A 172 -9.27 -8.00 23.95
N VAL A 173 -8.19 -7.91 23.15
CA VAL A 173 -7.30 -9.05 22.88
C VAL A 173 -6.64 -9.55 24.16
N ALA A 174 -6.14 -8.65 25.03
CA ALA A 174 -5.53 -9.02 26.31
C ALA A 174 -6.50 -9.78 27.23
N LYS A 175 -7.80 -9.42 27.22
CA LYS A 175 -8.83 -10.13 27.99
C LYS A 175 -9.14 -11.53 27.44
N GLN A 176 -9.01 -11.73 26.14
CA GLN A 176 -9.30 -13.01 25.47
C GLN A 176 -8.07 -13.92 25.36
N VAL A 177 -6.94 -13.57 25.98
CA VAL A 177 -5.74 -14.43 26.04
C VAL A 177 -6.05 -15.79 26.67
N GLY A 178 -7.04 -15.89 27.56
CA GLY A 178 -7.48 -17.16 28.15
C GLY A 178 -8.23 -18.09 27.19
N ASP A 179 -8.81 -17.55 26.11
CA ASP A 179 -9.56 -18.28 25.07
C ASP A 179 -8.67 -18.58 23.84
N THR A 180 -7.35 -18.62 24.04
CA THR A 180 -6.37 -18.93 23.01
C THR A 180 -6.57 -20.34 22.48
N HIS A 181 -6.60 -20.50 21.16
CA HIS A 181 -6.60 -21.81 20.50
C HIS A 181 -5.16 -22.32 20.31
N LEU A 182 -4.36 -22.30 21.39
CA LEU A 182 -3.05 -22.97 21.44
C LEU A 182 -3.21 -24.47 21.72
#